data_AF-A0A849PM35-F1
#
_entry.id   AF-A0A849PM35-F1
#
_cell.length_a   1.000
_cell.length_b   1.000
_cell.length_c   1.000
_cell.angle_alpha   90.00
_cell.angle_beta   90.00
_cell.angle_gamma   90.00
#
_symmetry.space_group_name_H-M   'P 1'
#
loop_
_entity.id
_entity.type
_entity.pdbx_description
1 polymer ?
#
loop_
_entity_poly.entity_id
_entity_poly.type
_entity_poly.pdbx_seq_one_letter_code
_entity_poly.pdbx_strand_id
1 'polypeptide(L)'
;MSQEKNTIEEYDAILKEVRGLMVAKNADYGDSWREMRLPSITDQILVKAYRIRSMEESGGPPKVSEGIASEYRDILNYCVFALIKLRDEKTA
;
A
#
# COMPACT_ATOMS: atom_id res chain seq x y z
N MET A 1 -26.70 4.25 -21.56
CA MET A 1 -26.96 4.43 -20.12
C MET A 1 -25.62 4.74 -19.48
N SER A 2 -25.38 6.00 -19.14
CA SER A 2 -24.15 6.40 -18.45
C SER A 2 -24.22 5.84 -17.03
N GLN A 3 -23.28 4.99 -16.63
CA GLN A 3 -23.15 4.63 -15.22
C GLN A 3 -22.77 5.89 -14.45
N GLU A 4 -23.61 6.31 -13.51
CA GLU A 4 -23.23 7.30 -12.51
C GLU A 4 -22.09 6.70 -11.68
N LYS A 5 -20.94 7.38 -11.68
CA LYS A 5 -19.79 6.99 -10.85
C LYS A 5 -20.16 7.25 -9.39
N ASN A 6 -20.40 6.18 -8.64
CA ASN A 6 -20.55 6.27 -7.20
C ASN A 6 -19.17 6.19 -6.55
N THR A 7 -18.54 7.35 -6.34
CA THR A 7 -17.20 7.48 -5.76
C THR A 7 -17.06 6.74 -4.42
N ILE A 8 -18.14 6.62 -3.64
CA ILE A 8 -18.14 5.90 -2.36
C ILE A 8 -17.99 4.40 -2.59
N GLU A 9 -18.72 3.83 -3.55
CA GLU A 9 -18.62 2.41 -3.90
C GLU A 9 -17.24 2.04 -4.45
N GLU A 10 -16.68 2.90 -5.32
CA GLU A 10 -15.32 2.73 -5.84
C GLU A 10 -14.27 2.79 -4.72
N TYR A 11 -14.43 3.73 -3.78
CA TYR A 11 -13.56 3.85 -2.63
C TYR A 11 -13.60 2.59 -1.75
N ASP A 12 -14.79 2.10 -1.42
CA ASP A 12 -14.97 0.89 -0.61
C ASP A 12 -14.40 -0.36 -1.30
N ALA A 13 -14.54 -0.45 -2.63
CA ALA A 13 -13.96 -1.53 -3.42
C ALA A 13 -12.42 -1.53 -3.30
N ILE A 14 -11.78 -0.37 -3.45
CA ILE A 14 -10.32 -0.24 -3.29
C ILE A 14 -9.88 -0.59 -1.86
N LEU A 15 -10.60 -0.14 -0.83
CA LEU A 15 -10.28 -0.49 0.56
C LEU A 15 -10.35 -2.00 0.79
N LYS A 16 -11.33 -2.68 0.21
CA LYS A 16 -11.46 -4.14 0.30
C LYS A 16 -10.27 -4.84 -0.33
N GLU A 17 -9.81 -4.38 -1.49
CA GLU A 17 -8.63 -4.92 -2.17
C GLU A 17 -7.35 -4.71 -1.37
N VAL A 18 -7.12 -3.49 -0.87
CA VAL A 18 -5.94 -3.14 -0.04
C VAL A 18 -5.91 -4.02 1.21
N ARG A 19 -7.05 -4.17 1.88
CA ARG A 19 -7.16 -5.02 3.07
C ARG A 19 -6.92 -6.49 2.73
N GLY A 20 -7.47 -6.98 1.62
CA GLY A 20 -7.24 -8.35 1.14
C GLY A 20 -5.75 -8.61 0.90
N LEU A 21 -5.07 -7.68 0.22
CA LEU A 21 -3.63 -7.75 -0.03
C LEU A 21 -2.82 -7.76 1.28
N MET A 22 -3.17 -6.92 2.25
CA MET A 22 -2.51 -6.88 3.55
C MET A 22 -2.65 -8.22 4.29
N VAL A 23 -3.86 -8.80 4.30
CA VAL A 23 -4.12 -10.10 4.96
C VAL A 23 -3.33 -11.21 4.28
N ALA A 24 -3.29 -11.25 2.94
CA ALA A 24 -2.50 -12.22 2.20
C ALA A 24 -1.00 -12.10 2.54
N LYS A 25 -0.44 -10.88 2.51
CA LYS A 25 0.97 -10.65 2.87
C LYS A 25 1.29 -11.03 4.31
N ASN A 26 0.39 -10.74 5.26
CA ASN A 26 0.60 -11.15 6.65
C ASN A 26 0.53 -12.68 6.81
N ALA A 27 -0.22 -13.40 5.97
CA ALA A 27 -0.19 -14.86 5.96
C ALA A 27 1.14 -15.41 5.43
N ASP A 28 1.71 -14.76 4.41
CA ASP A 28 2.97 -15.19 3.77
C ASP A 28 4.22 -14.85 4.62
N TYR A 29 4.23 -13.68 5.25
CA TYR A 29 5.41 -13.10 5.92
C TYR A 29 5.25 -12.94 7.44
N GLY A 30 4.12 -13.40 7.99
CA GLY A 30 3.76 -13.15 9.38
C GLY A 30 3.67 -11.67 9.72
N ASP A 31 3.80 -11.35 11.01
CA ASP A 31 3.79 -9.98 11.53
C ASP A 31 5.18 -9.30 11.46
N SER A 32 6.01 -9.63 10.47
CA SER A 32 7.37 -9.11 10.31
C SER A 32 7.46 -7.57 10.29
N TRP A 33 6.40 -6.89 9.84
CA TRP A 33 6.30 -5.43 9.86
C TRP A 33 6.27 -4.85 11.28
N ARG A 34 5.90 -5.62 12.31
CA ARG A 34 5.92 -5.18 13.71
C ARG A 34 7.33 -4.93 14.21
N GLU A 35 8.29 -5.75 13.77
CA GLU A 35 9.70 -5.62 14.12
C GLU A 35 10.40 -4.48 13.37
N MET A 36 9.77 -3.94 12.31
CA MET A 36 10.32 -2.81 11.59
C MET A 36 10.28 -1.55 12.46
N ARG A 37 11.35 -0.75 12.40
CA ARG A 37 11.37 0.59 12.98
C ARG A 37 10.56 1.55 12.10
N LEU A 38 10.00 2.61 12.69
CA LEU A 38 9.23 3.59 11.95
C LEU A 38 10.00 4.20 10.75
N PRO A 39 11.31 4.55 10.85
CA PRO A 39 12.09 4.98 9.69
C PRO A 39 12.16 3.93 8.57
N SER A 40 12.23 2.64 8.93
CA SER A 40 12.25 1.56 7.93
C SER A 40 10.92 1.45 7.18
N ILE A 41 9.79 1.75 7.83
CA ILE A 41 8.49 1.84 7.16
C ILE A 41 8.47 3.06 6.21
N THR A 42 9.00 4.21 6.65
CA THR A 42 9.18 5.39 5.78
C THR A 42 10.01 5.06 4.54
N ASP A 43 11.12 4.35 4.72
CA ASP A 43 11.98 3.93 3.60
C ASP A 43 11.21 3.07 2.60
N GLN A 44 10.37 2.13 3.07
CA GLN A 44 9.52 1.33 2.17
C GLN A 44 8.54 2.19 1.38
N ILE A 45 7.92 3.19 2.01
CA ILE A 45 7.02 4.13 1.31
C ILE A 45 7.78 4.89 0.22
N LEU A 46 8.99 5.36 0.52
CA LEU A 46 9.82 6.07 -0.45
C LEU A 46 10.22 5.19 -1.62
N VAL A 47 10.65 3.95 -1.37
CA VAL A 47 10.97 2.97 -2.42
C VAL A 47 9.80 2.79 -3.38
N LYS A 48 8.58 2.68 -2.85
CA LYS A 48 7.36 2.52 -3.64
C LYS A 48 7.03 3.77 -4.44
N ALA A 49 7.16 4.96 -3.85
CA ALA A 49 6.96 6.23 -4.53
C ALA A 49 7.96 6.44 -5.69
N TYR A 50 9.24 6.13 -5.47
CA TYR A 50 10.26 6.18 -6.53
C TYR A 50 9.98 5.19 -7.65
N ARG A 51 9.47 4.01 -7.31
CA ARG A 51 9.09 2.99 -8.29
C ARG A 51 7.92 3.44 -9.16
N ILE A 52 6.89 4.08 -8.58
CA ILE A 52 5.79 4.71 -9.35
C ILE A 52 6.35 5.73 -10.34
N ARG A 53 7.14 6.68 -9.84
CA ARG A 53 7.76 7.71 -10.68
C ARG A 53 8.58 7.11 -11.82
N SER A 54 9.38 6.08 -11.54
CA SER A 54 10.18 5.40 -12.55
C SER A 54 9.32 4.73 -13.63
N MET A 55 8.19 4.12 -13.27
CA MET A 55 7.24 3.56 -14.25
C MET A 55 6.60 4.65 -15.12
N GLU A 56 6.25 5.79 -14.53
CA GLU A 56 5.68 6.93 -15.27
C GLU A 56 6.71 7.53 -16.25
N GLU A 57 7.95 7.77 -15.79
CA GLU A 57 9.04 8.27 -16.62
C GLU A 57 9.44 7.30 -17.74
N SER A 58 9.26 6.00 -17.52
CA SER A 58 9.56 4.96 -18.52
C SER A 58 8.43 4.73 -19.54
N GLY A 59 7.34 5.51 -19.49
CA GLY A 59 6.20 5.37 -20.40
C GLY A 59 5.26 4.20 -20.07
N GLY A 60 5.34 3.67 -18.84
CA GLY A 60 4.45 2.64 -18.32
C GLY A 60 5.14 1.58 -17.47
N PRO A 61 4.37 0.75 -16.76
CA PRO A 61 4.90 -0.37 -15.99
C PRO A 61 5.54 -1.44 -16.91
N PRO A 62 6.58 -2.17 -16.45
CA PRO A 62 7.09 -3.33 -17.16
C PRO A 62 5.99 -4.36 -17.46
N LYS A 63 6.11 -5.12 -18.56
CA LYS A 63 5.10 -6.11 -18.96
C LYS A 63 4.78 -7.19 -17.91
N VAL A 64 5.72 -7.45 -17.00
CA VAL A 64 5.59 -8.43 -15.90
C VAL A 64 5.19 -7.79 -14.57
N SER A 65 4.98 -6.48 -14.53
CA SER A 65 4.59 -5.75 -13.32
C SER A 65 3.10 -5.87 -13.05
N GLU A 66 2.73 -5.86 -11.76
CA GLU A 66 1.33 -5.71 -11.31
C GLU A 66 0.77 -4.29 -11.53
N GLY A 67 1.60 -3.39 -12.08
CA GLY A 67 1.23 -2.03 -12.45
C GLY A 67 1.34 -1.03 -11.30
N ILE A 68 1.21 0.25 -11.64
CA ILE A 68 1.32 1.39 -10.71
C ILE A 68 0.33 1.28 -9.53
N ALA A 69 -0.88 0.79 -9.81
CA ALA A 69 -1.92 0.62 -8.79
C ALA A 69 -1.50 -0.35 -7.66
N SER A 70 -0.66 -1.36 -7.95
CA SER A 70 -0.13 -2.25 -6.90
C SER A 70 0.77 -1.50 -5.92
N GLU A 71 1.61 -0.59 -6.42
CA GLU A 71 2.53 0.20 -5.59
C GLU A 71 1.77 1.17 -4.67
N TYR A 72 0.67 1.77 -5.14
CA TYR A 72 -0.20 2.58 -4.29
C TYR A 72 -0.84 1.77 -3.17
N ARG A 73 -1.29 0.55 -3.46
CA ARG A 73 -1.86 -0.35 -2.44
C ARG A 73 -0.81 -0.73 -1.38
N ASP A 74 0.43 -0.93 -1.80
CA ASP A 74 1.55 -1.17 -0.88
C ASP A 74 1.85 0.06 0.00
N ILE A 75 1.87 1.27 -0.58
CA ILE A 75 2.03 2.51 0.19
C ILE A 75 0.93 2.63 1.25
N LEU A 76 -0.34 2.37 0.88
CA LEU A 76 -1.45 2.41 1.84
C LEU A 76 -1.24 1.44 3.01
N ASN A 77 -0.78 0.22 2.74
CA ASN A 77 -0.48 -0.77 3.79
C ASN A 77 0.66 -0.30 4.72
N TYR A 78 1.75 0.24 4.18
CA TYR A 78 2.83 0.78 5.00
C TYR A 78 2.39 1.99 5.84
N CYS A 79 1.51 2.86 5.32
CA CYS A 79 0.91 3.93 6.10
C CYS A 79 0.08 3.38 7.27
N VAL A 80 -0.73 2.34 7.05
CA VAL A 80 -1.49 1.68 8.11
C VAL A 80 -0.56 1.09 9.18
N PHE A 81 0.52 0.42 8.78
CA PHE A 81 1.52 -0.12 9.72
C PHE A 81 2.18 0.98 10.54
N ALA A 82 2.56 2.10 9.92
CA ALA A 82 3.11 3.25 10.62
C ALA A 82 2.13 3.83 11.65
N LEU A 83 0.85 3.97 11.28
CA LEU A 83 -0.19 4.46 12.19
C LEU A 83 -0.41 3.54 13.39
N ILE A 84 -0.41 2.22 13.17
CA ILE A 84 -0.50 1.23 14.25
C ILE A 84 0.70 1.37 15.19
N LYS A 85 1.93 1.42 14.66
CA LYS A 85 3.14 1.57 15.49
C LYS A 85 3.15 2.87 16.29
N LEU A 86 2.79 4.00 15.66
CA LEU A 86 2.72 5.30 16.33
C LEU A 86 1.70 5.31 17.47
N ARG A 87 0.59 4.57 17.33
CA ARG A 87 -0.39 4.42 18.41
C ARG A 87 0.16 3.56 19.54
N ASP A 88 0.82 2.45 19.21
CA ASP A 88 1.34 1.50 20.19
C ASP A 88 2.50 2.15 21.01
N GLU A 89 3.37 2.96 20.38
CA GLU A 89 4.41 3.75 21.05
C GLU A 89 3.86 4.81 22.01
N LYS A 90 2.71 5.42 21.69
CA LYS A 90 2.05 6.42 22.58
C LYS A 90 1.36 5.79 23.80
N THR A 91 1.16 4.48 23.78
CA THR A 91 0.46 3.74 24.84
C THR A 91 1.44 3.02 25.78
N ALA A 92 2.73 3.03 25.44
CA ALA A 92 3.84 2.48 26.22
C ALA A 92 4.49 3.57 27.11
#